data_AF-A0A661MEU6-F1
#
_entry.id   AF-A0A661MEU6-F1
#
_cell.length_a   1.000
_cell.length_b   1.000
_cell.length_c   1.000
_cell.angle_alpha   90.00
_cell.angle_beta   90.00
_cell.angle_gamma   90.00
#
_symmetry.space_group_name_H-M   'P 1'
#
loop_
_entity.id
_entity.type
_entity.pdbx_description
1 polymer ?
#
loop_
_entity_poly.entity_id
_entity_poly.type
_entity_poly.pdbx_seq_one_letter_code
_entity_poly.pdbx_strand_id
1 'polypeptide(L)'
;MQTRSLIVVLFLTIAVNAIAMDLVRQETRTDEAVSAFAVSGRGVTVAVLDRGIDWTHPDFINPDGSTRIKWMLDMTGSNLCDPGNPSPVEYSEAQINQALTGGALLDFRDAVGHGTATAGTAAGNGRALTDQRYRGIAPKADLVIVKLTSEGAPAHGSQPGEVPFQGCIDQALDWLAAKLHMLGQPAVAIINSGTQWGPIDGTSAVSRKIDEVFGADTPGRIMVIPSGDEGSLPNHAGADYDGMSETVIGLSRASGTFSVASAWYTGSRPAEVTVTFDDGATVGPVGPGSSISEAGITIINYVPGTEFYPWLSTGGDSALWIGIDGHSTTGSFRIRGLSSGTGHVDVYGDVIGFDLTPVTSMTDHLVPGRLTDYAATRSAIVVADHNIRTQWTDIDGIPREVTHEGAVGELWLKSSGGPTRDGRSTGVDLSAPGQGLFASVGPNSYWATIRAVSPFGGEGRYIRFGGTSGSAPIVVGAVALMLEVNPNLTADEARQIMRSTAVADGDTGAVPNPDWGHGKLDVFRAVQAVMA
;
A
#
# COMPACT_ATOMS: atom_id res chain seq x y z
N MET A 1 24.93 -63.65 23.51
CA MET A 1 23.54 -63.15 23.56
C MET A 1 23.56 -61.83 24.30
N GLN A 2 23.68 -60.72 23.57
CA GLN A 2 23.72 -59.37 24.12
C GLN A 2 22.38 -58.70 23.81
N THR A 3 21.73 -58.26 24.89
CA THR A 3 20.48 -57.52 24.95
C THR A 3 20.64 -56.15 24.28
N ARG A 4 19.72 -55.84 23.36
CA ARG A 4 19.56 -54.51 22.76
C ARG A 4 18.97 -53.57 23.81
N SER A 5 19.73 -52.55 24.23
CA SER A 5 19.18 -51.38 24.91
C SER A 5 18.68 -50.39 23.85
N LEU A 6 17.38 -50.15 23.87
CA LEU A 6 16.70 -49.13 23.09
C LEU A 6 17.07 -47.76 23.67
N ILE A 7 17.89 -46.97 22.97
CA ILE A 7 18.06 -45.55 23.29
C ILE A 7 16.88 -44.82 22.64
N VAL A 8 15.88 -44.51 23.45
CA VAL A 8 14.85 -43.51 23.13
C VAL A 8 15.55 -42.16 23.15
N VAL A 9 15.89 -41.62 21.99
CA VAL A 9 16.35 -40.23 21.86
C VAL A 9 15.13 -39.34 22.02
N LEU A 10 14.96 -38.84 23.24
CA LEU A 10 14.04 -37.77 23.59
C LEU A 10 14.49 -36.50 22.86
N PHE A 11 13.92 -36.22 21.69
CA PHE A 11 14.01 -34.90 21.06
C PHE A 11 13.11 -33.94 21.84
N LEU A 12 13.64 -33.42 22.96
CA LEU A 12 13.08 -32.24 23.61
C LEU A 12 14.01 -31.05 23.35
N THR A 13 13.46 -30.09 22.61
CA THR A 13 13.74 -28.64 22.71
C THR A 13 15.17 -28.16 22.46
N ILE A 14 15.44 -27.81 21.19
CA ILE A 14 16.33 -26.70 20.85
C ILE A 14 15.61 -25.86 19.76
N ALA A 15 15.17 -24.68 20.18
CA ALA A 15 14.76 -23.50 19.42
C ALA A 15 13.64 -23.65 18.37
N VAL A 16 12.37 -23.53 18.83
CA VAL A 16 11.29 -22.95 18.02
C VAL A 16 11.67 -21.49 17.78
N ASN A 17 12.43 -21.23 16.73
CA ASN A 17 12.88 -19.88 16.39
C ASN A 17 11.66 -19.02 16.01
N ALA A 18 11.41 -18.01 16.84
CA ALA A 18 10.63 -16.79 16.64
C ALA A 18 9.31 -16.88 15.85
N ILE A 19 8.23 -16.84 16.61
CA ILE A 19 6.84 -16.96 16.17
C ILE A 19 6.32 -15.54 15.87
N ALA A 20 5.46 -15.35 14.87
CA ALA A 20 4.53 -14.21 14.84
C ALA A 20 5.03 -12.78 14.57
N MET A 21 4.15 -11.81 14.87
CA MET A 21 4.41 -10.36 14.92
C MET A 21 5.44 -9.98 15.98
N ASP A 22 5.80 -10.91 16.88
CA ASP A 22 6.90 -10.69 17.82
C ASP A 22 8.20 -10.35 17.08
N LEU A 23 8.46 -10.95 15.91
CA LEU A 23 9.63 -10.60 15.09
C LEU A 23 9.62 -9.14 14.65
N VAL A 24 8.49 -8.67 14.13
CA VAL A 24 8.32 -7.26 13.75
C VAL A 24 8.56 -6.37 14.96
N ARG A 25 7.89 -6.63 16.09
CA ARG A 25 8.02 -5.81 17.30
C ARG A 25 9.44 -5.84 17.90
N GLN A 26 10.16 -6.94 17.73
CA GLN A 26 11.54 -7.07 18.16
C GLN A 26 12.47 -6.25 17.27
N GLU A 27 12.39 -6.41 15.95
CA GLU A 27 13.25 -5.70 15.00
C GLU A 27 13.03 -4.18 15.07
N THR A 28 11.78 -3.74 15.15
CA THR A 28 11.46 -2.31 15.28
C THR A 28 11.58 -1.77 16.71
N ARG A 29 11.96 -2.61 17.68
CA ARG A 29 12.09 -2.28 19.11
C ARG A 29 10.81 -1.71 19.74
N THR A 30 9.65 -2.12 19.22
CA THR A 30 8.33 -1.69 19.69
C THR A 30 8.07 -2.11 21.12
N ASP A 31 8.40 -3.35 21.48
CA ASP A 31 8.16 -3.85 22.84
C ASP A 31 9.04 -3.17 23.89
N GLU A 32 10.25 -2.75 23.51
CA GLU A 32 11.09 -1.87 24.34
C GLU A 32 10.39 -0.52 24.57
N ALA A 33 9.84 0.09 23.50
CA ALA A 33 9.17 1.39 23.58
C ALA A 33 7.93 1.32 24.49
N VAL A 34 7.09 0.30 24.28
CA VAL A 34 5.89 0.02 25.10
C VAL A 34 6.27 -0.14 26.57
N SER A 35 7.33 -0.92 26.85
CA SER A 35 7.77 -1.14 28.23
C SER A 35 8.38 0.09 28.89
N ALA A 36 9.15 0.90 28.15
CA ALA A 36 9.87 2.05 28.70
C ALA A 36 8.98 3.28 28.88
N PHE A 37 8.04 3.50 27.96
CA PHE A 37 7.23 4.72 27.90
C PHE A 37 5.75 4.49 28.21
N ALA A 38 5.34 3.25 28.48
CA ALA A 38 3.96 2.86 28.79
C ALA A 38 2.94 3.23 27.68
N VAL A 39 3.39 3.32 26.43
CA VAL A 39 2.58 3.60 25.24
C VAL A 39 1.89 2.34 24.71
N SER A 40 0.74 2.50 24.06
CA SER A 40 -0.07 1.43 23.48
C SER A 40 -1.00 1.86 22.34
N GLY A 41 -0.97 3.14 21.94
CA GLY A 41 -1.87 3.80 20.99
C GLY A 41 -3.15 4.32 21.62
N ARG A 42 -3.25 4.31 22.96
CA ARG A 42 -4.50 4.67 23.64
C ARG A 42 -4.86 6.13 23.40
N GLY A 43 -6.12 6.40 23.06
CA GLY A 43 -6.60 7.75 22.81
C GLY A 43 -6.20 8.32 21.45
N VAL A 44 -5.63 7.48 20.58
CA VAL A 44 -5.30 7.81 19.19
C VAL A 44 -6.22 7.00 18.28
N THR A 45 -6.69 7.63 17.21
CA THR A 45 -7.42 6.96 16.14
C THR A 45 -6.46 6.46 15.05
N VAL A 46 -6.55 5.18 14.70
CA VAL A 46 -5.95 4.61 13.49
C VAL A 46 -7.04 4.51 12.42
N ALA A 47 -6.89 5.27 11.34
CA ALA A 47 -7.82 5.29 10.22
C ALA A 47 -7.28 4.45 9.05
N VAL A 48 -8.03 3.44 8.61
CA VAL A 48 -7.62 2.50 7.56
C VAL A 48 -8.56 2.64 6.36
N LEU A 49 -8.05 3.15 5.25
CA LEU A 49 -8.75 3.21 3.97
C LEU A 49 -8.21 2.08 3.07
N ASP A 50 -9.04 1.03 2.89
CA ASP A 50 -8.61 -0.26 2.36
C ASP A 50 -9.82 -1.06 1.81
N ARG A 51 -9.77 -2.40 1.80
CA ARG A 51 -10.84 -3.32 1.34
C ARG A 51 -11.98 -3.53 2.34
N GLY A 52 -11.92 -2.81 3.46
CA GLY A 52 -12.83 -2.95 4.60
C GLY A 52 -12.17 -3.64 5.79
N ILE A 53 -12.96 -4.26 6.65
CA ILE A 53 -12.50 -5.01 7.82
C ILE A 53 -13.49 -6.14 8.13
N ASP A 54 -13.00 -7.24 8.70
CA ASP A 54 -13.85 -8.12 9.51
C ASP A 54 -14.04 -7.50 10.91
N TRP A 55 -15.11 -6.73 11.06
CA TRP A 55 -15.45 -6.03 12.30
C TRP A 55 -15.84 -6.98 13.45
N THR A 56 -16.03 -8.27 13.17
CA THR A 56 -16.31 -9.29 14.20
C THR A 56 -15.05 -9.96 14.75
N HIS A 57 -13.89 -9.72 14.11
CA HIS A 57 -12.66 -10.38 14.48
C HIS A 57 -12.24 -10.01 15.91
N PRO A 58 -11.88 -10.99 16.79
CA PRO A 58 -11.60 -10.72 18.20
C PRO A 58 -10.51 -9.66 18.45
N ASP A 59 -9.57 -9.53 17.51
CA ASP A 59 -8.51 -8.52 17.59
C ASP A 59 -9.06 -7.08 17.57
N PHE A 60 -10.28 -6.84 17.10
CA PHE A 60 -10.91 -5.51 17.06
C PHE A 60 -11.99 -5.31 18.12
N ILE A 61 -12.16 -6.29 19.01
CA ILE A 61 -13.12 -6.25 20.11
C ILE A 61 -12.39 -5.96 21.43
N ASN A 62 -12.97 -5.13 22.29
CA ASN A 62 -12.51 -4.85 23.64
C ASN A 62 -12.80 -6.01 24.61
N PRO A 63 -12.08 -6.12 25.73
CA PRO A 63 -12.34 -7.15 26.74
C PRO A 63 -13.79 -7.23 27.24
N ASP A 64 -14.51 -6.12 27.25
CA ASP A 64 -15.92 -6.03 27.66
C ASP A 64 -16.92 -6.45 26.56
N GLY A 65 -16.43 -6.80 25.37
CA GLY A 65 -17.25 -7.21 24.22
C GLY A 65 -17.63 -6.06 23.28
N SER A 66 -17.33 -4.80 23.62
CA SER A 66 -17.56 -3.66 22.73
C SER A 66 -16.55 -3.63 21.58
N THR A 67 -16.90 -3.04 20.44
CA THR A 67 -15.97 -2.81 19.33
C THR A 67 -14.96 -1.71 19.66
N ARG A 68 -13.78 -1.77 19.02
CA ARG A 68 -12.83 -0.65 18.95
C ARG A 68 -13.05 0.25 17.74
N ILE A 69 -13.95 -0.15 16.84
CA ILE A 69 -14.25 0.57 15.59
C ILE A 69 -15.28 1.66 15.89
N LYS A 70 -14.86 2.91 15.77
CA LYS A 70 -15.68 4.09 16.01
C LYS A 70 -16.64 4.38 14.86
N TRP A 71 -16.15 4.19 13.64
CA TRP A 71 -16.91 4.40 12.42
C TRP A 71 -16.44 3.48 11.30
N MET A 72 -17.38 3.04 10.46
CA MET A 72 -17.11 2.41 9.18
C MET A 72 -17.82 3.16 8.05
N LEU A 73 -17.15 3.31 6.91
CA LEU A 73 -17.72 3.84 5.67
C LEU A 73 -17.57 2.81 4.56
N ASP A 74 -18.69 2.36 3.99
CA ASP A 74 -18.71 1.49 2.81
C ASP A 74 -18.89 2.31 1.55
N MET A 75 -17.89 2.29 0.67
CA MET A 75 -17.93 2.96 -0.63
C MET A 75 -18.21 2.01 -1.80
N THR A 76 -18.65 0.78 -1.52
CA THR A 76 -19.01 -0.20 -2.54
C THR A 76 -20.04 0.41 -3.48
N GLY A 77 -19.71 0.48 -4.77
CA GLY A 77 -20.56 1.09 -5.80
C GLY A 77 -20.46 2.62 -5.92
N SER A 78 -19.75 3.32 -5.04
CA SER A 78 -19.48 4.77 -5.11
C SER A 78 -18.23 5.09 -5.95
N ASN A 79 -18.17 4.56 -7.16
CA ASN A 79 -17.02 4.55 -8.05
C ASN A 79 -16.56 5.95 -8.55
N LEU A 80 -15.27 6.27 -8.36
CA LEU A 80 -14.55 7.39 -8.99
C LEU A 80 -15.29 8.75 -8.95
N CYS A 81 -16.00 9.02 -7.85
CA CYS A 81 -16.77 10.25 -7.64
C CYS A 81 -17.89 10.50 -8.67
N ASP A 82 -18.36 9.47 -9.39
CA ASP A 82 -19.50 9.64 -10.31
C ASP A 82 -20.77 10.03 -9.52
N PRO A 83 -21.40 11.18 -9.85
CA PRO A 83 -22.57 11.68 -9.12
C PRO A 83 -23.83 10.80 -9.29
N GLY A 84 -23.85 9.90 -10.27
CA GLY A 84 -24.92 8.92 -10.47
C GLY A 84 -24.85 7.72 -9.53
N ASN A 85 -23.76 7.56 -8.78
CA ASN A 85 -23.58 6.44 -7.87
C ASN A 85 -24.44 6.54 -6.60
N PRO A 86 -24.72 5.40 -5.94
CA PRO A 86 -25.29 5.42 -4.60
C PRO A 86 -24.38 6.17 -3.62
N SER A 87 -25.00 6.80 -2.62
CA SER A 87 -24.26 7.36 -1.49
C SER A 87 -23.56 6.25 -0.69
N PRO A 88 -22.33 6.50 -0.21
CA PRO A 88 -21.67 5.59 0.71
C PRO A 88 -22.52 5.31 1.96
N VAL A 89 -22.38 4.10 2.51
CA VAL A 89 -23.12 3.66 3.70
C VAL A 89 -22.24 3.79 4.94
N GLU A 90 -22.75 4.45 5.96
CA GLU A 90 -22.03 4.68 7.22
C GLU A 90 -22.58 3.79 8.35
N TYR A 91 -21.67 3.26 9.17
CA TYR A 91 -21.98 2.53 10.39
C TYR A 91 -21.26 3.14 11.59
N SER A 92 -21.99 3.42 12.66
CA SER A 92 -21.48 3.92 13.93
C SER A 92 -21.06 2.81 14.89
N GLU A 93 -20.20 3.14 15.87
CA GLU A 93 -19.86 2.28 17.01
C GLU A 93 -21.10 1.64 17.68
N ALA A 94 -22.18 2.40 17.85
CA ALA A 94 -23.42 1.91 18.45
C ALA A 94 -24.09 0.83 17.59
N GLN A 95 -24.14 1.00 16.27
CA GLN A 95 -24.69 -0.01 15.36
C GLN A 95 -23.83 -1.27 15.33
N ILE A 96 -22.50 -1.12 15.34
CA ILE A 96 -21.57 -2.25 15.39
C ILE A 96 -21.75 -3.04 16.69
N ASN A 97 -21.81 -2.37 17.83
CA ASN A 97 -22.06 -3.01 19.14
C ASN A 97 -23.42 -3.70 19.22
N GLN A 98 -24.46 -3.10 18.65
CA GLN A 98 -25.76 -3.76 18.53
C GLN A 98 -25.65 -5.02 17.67
N ALA A 99 -25.00 -4.96 16.51
CA ALA A 99 -24.82 -6.13 15.64
C ALA A 99 -24.02 -7.25 16.33
N LEU A 100 -22.95 -6.92 17.08
CA LEU A 100 -22.14 -7.89 17.84
C LEU A 100 -22.93 -8.64 18.92
N THR A 101 -24.04 -8.06 19.39
CA THR A 101 -24.89 -8.64 20.44
C THR A 101 -26.22 -9.21 19.91
N GLY A 102 -26.33 -9.42 18.59
CA GLY A 102 -27.50 -10.02 17.94
C GLY A 102 -28.51 -9.03 17.38
N GLY A 103 -28.13 -7.76 17.23
CA GLY A 103 -28.89 -6.73 16.51
C GLY A 103 -28.89 -6.95 14.99
N ALA A 104 -29.30 -5.92 14.24
CA ALA A 104 -29.33 -5.97 12.79
C ALA A 104 -27.91 -6.21 12.22
N LEU A 105 -27.81 -7.14 11.26
CA LEU A 105 -26.55 -7.39 10.56
C LEU A 105 -26.13 -6.16 9.76
N LEU A 106 -24.83 -5.88 9.77
CA LEU A 106 -24.24 -4.84 8.94
C LEU A 106 -23.77 -5.47 7.63
N ASP A 107 -24.20 -4.91 6.50
CA ASP A 107 -23.71 -5.31 5.18
C ASP A 107 -22.36 -4.64 4.89
N PHE A 108 -21.38 -4.97 5.74
CA PHE A 108 -20.01 -4.48 5.67
C PHE A 108 -19.08 -5.67 5.90
N ARG A 109 -18.19 -5.92 4.94
CA ARG A 109 -17.16 -6.96 5.06
C ARG A 109 -15.93 -6.62 4.24
N ASP A 110 -14.81 -7.14 4.69
CA ASP A 110 -13.60 -7.32 3.89
C ASP A 110 -13.69 -8.65 3.13
N ALA A 111 -14.03 -8.60 1.84
CA ALA A 111 -14.15 -9.80 1.02
C ALA A 111 -12.79 -10.39 0.62
N VAL A 112 -11.73 -9.57 0.62
CA VAL A 112 -10.39 -9.95 0.18
C VAL A 112 -9.57 -10.49 1.35
N GLY A 113 -9.51 -9.75 2.46
CA GLY A 113 -8.69 -10.02 3.65
C GLY A 113 -7.61 -8.96 3.90
N HIS A 114 -7.34 -8.10 2.91
CA HIS A 114 -6.28 -7.10 2.94
C HIS A 114 -6.49 -6.04 4.03
N GLY A 115 -7.68 -5.43 4.10
CA GLY A 115 -7.94 -4.37 5.08
C GLY A 115 -7.95 -4.87 6.53
N THR A 116 -8.40 -6.11 6.74
CA THR A 116 -8.31 -6.78 8.04
C THR A 116 -6.85 -7.00 8.47
N ALA A 117 -5.99 -7.39 7.53
CA ALA A 117 -4.55 -7.57 7.76
C ALA A 117 -3.85 -6.24 8.04
N THR A 118 -4.19 -5.19 7.28
CA THR A 118 -3.69 -3.82 7.50
C THR A 118 -4.05 -3.33 8.91
N ALA A 119 -5.33 -3.38 9.29
CA ALA A 119 -5.80 -2.94 10.60
C ALA A 119 -5.23 -3.79 11.74
N GLY A 120 -5.10 -5.10 11.54
CA GLY A 120 -4.49 -6.02 12.49
C GLY A 120 -3.02 -5.70 12.75
N THR A 121 -2.26 -5.44 11.70
CA THR A 121 -0.82 -5.06 11.79
C THR A 121 -0.63 -3.75 12.54
N ALA A 122 -1.42 -2.73 12.21
CA ALA A 122 -1.32 -1.42 12.85
C ALA A 122 -1.79 -1.46 14.30
N ALA A 123 -2.95 -2.07 14.59
CA ALA A 123 -3.65 -1.86 15.85
C ALA A 123 -4.38 -3.09 16.42
N GLY A 124 -4.25 -4.29 15.85
CA GLY A 124 -4.88 -5.52 16.39
C GLY A 124 -4.47 -5.78 17.84
N ASN A 125 -5.40 -6.11 18.74
CA ASN A 125 -5.07 -6.33 20.15
C ASN A 125 -4.60 -7.78 20.47
N GLY A 126 -4.56 -8.66 19.46
CA GLY A 126 -4.09 -10.04 19.57
C GLY A 126 -5.03 -10.98 20.34
N ARG A 127 -6.23 -10.56 20.73
CA ARG A 127 -7.17 -11.37 21.52
C ARG A 127 -7.72 -12.60 20.80
N ALA A 128 -7.51 -12.72 19.49
CA ALA A 128 -7.85 -13.95 18.78
C ALA A 128 -7.00 -15.16 19.23
N LEU A 129 -5.87 -14.94 19.93
CA LEU A 129 -5.09 -15.97 20.62
C LEU A 129 -4.84 -15.60 22.08
N THR A 130 -4.69 -16.61 22.94
CA THR A 130 -4.48 -16.42 24.38
C THR A 130 -3.10 -15.83 24.72
N ASP A 131 -2.09 -16.09 23.90
CA ASP A 131 -0.73 -15.58 24.06
C ASP A 131 -0.47 -14.23 23.37
N GLN A 132 -1.46 -13.71 22.62
CA GLN A 132 -1.41 -12.42 21.92
C GLN A 132 -0.21 -12.23 20.99
N ARG A 133 0.45 -13.31 20.56
CA ARG A 133 1.70 -13.26 19.78
C ARG A 133 1.59 -12.44 18.48
N TYR A 134 0.40 -12.41 17.88
CA TYR A 134 0.10 -11.68 16.64
C TYR A 134 -0.51 -10.28 16.86
N ARG A 135 -0.45 -9.69 18.08
CA ARG A 135 -0.93 -8.31 18.28
C ARG A 135 -0.23 -7.32 17.33
N GLY A 136 -0.89 -6.23 16.99
CA GLY A 136 -0.31 -5.13 16.21
C GLY A 136 0.60 -4.24 17.06
N ILE A 137 1.04 -3.14 16.46
CA ILE A 137 1.95 -2.17 17.08
C ILE A 137 1.23 -1.27 18.11
N ALA A 138 0.01 -0.81 17.80
CA ALA A 138 -0.81 0.09 18.63
C ALA A 138 -2.10 -0.61 19.14
N PRO A 139 -2.01 -1.63 20.01
CA PRO A 139 -3.11 -2.51 20.36
C PRO A 139 -4.24 -1.85 21.18
N LYS A 140 -4.13 -0.59 21.56
CA LYS A 140 -5.18 0.18 22.26
C LYS A 140 -5.69 1.40 21.50
N ALA A 141 -5.30 1.56 20.23
CA ALA A 141 -5.87 2.58 19.36
C ALA A 141 -7.34 2.29 19.04
N ASP A 142 -8.10 3.36 18.87
CA ASP A 142 -9.44 3.34 18.29
C ASP A 142 -9.33 3.22 16.77
N LEU A 143 -10.34 2.65 16.11
CA LEU A 143 -10.32 2.40 14.66
C LEU A 143 -11.38 3.20 13.92
N VAL A 144 -11.02 3.75 12.76
CA VAL A 144 -11.96 4.23 11.75
C VAL A 144 -11.66 3.51 10.45
N ILE A 145 -12.66 2.87 9.83
CA ILE A 145 -12.44 2.03 8.65
C ILE A 145 -13.20 2.61 7.46
N VAL A 146 -12.52 2.72 6.32
CA VAL A 146 -13.15 3.02 5.04
C VAL A 146 -12.90 1.85 4.11
N LYS A 147 -13.98 1.19 3.66
CA LYS A 147 -13.93 0.27 2.53
C LYS A 147 -13.90 1.11 1.26
N LEU A 148 -12.70 1.49 0.87
CA LEU A 148 -12.40 2.43 -0.19
C LEU A 148 -12.27 1.75 -1.55
N THR A 149 -11.73 0.54 -1.62
CA THR A 149 -11.41 -0.10 -2.89
C THR A 149 -11.48 -1.62 -2.78
N SER A 150 -11.60 -2.31 -3.90
CA SER A 150 -11.46 -3.76 -3.99
C SER A 150 -11.05 -4.16 -5.40
N GLU A 151 -10.07 -5.06 -5.50
CA GLU A 151 -9.73 -5.78 -6.74
C GLU A 151 -10.72 -6.91 -7.05
N GLY A 152 -11.76 -7.08 -6.23
CA GLY A 152 -12.75 -8.14 -6.34
C GLY A 152 -12.30 -9.43 -5.65
N ALA A 153 -13.29 -10.27 -5.34
CA ALA A 153 -13.06 -11.57 -4.70
C ALA A 153 -13.99 -12.61 -5.34
N PRO A 154 -13.51 -13.82 -5.67
CA PRO A 154 -14.37 -14.87 -6.16
C PRO A 154 -15.32 -15.35 -5.04
N ALA A 155 -16.50 -15.83 -5.45
CA ALA A 155 -17.41 -16.50 -4.52
C ALA A 155 -16.73 -17.75 -3.95
N HIS A 156 -16.87 -17.98 -2.65
CA HIS A 156 -16.25 -19.11 -1.96
C HIS A 156 -17.05 -19.49 -0.72
N GLY A 157 -17.19 -20.79 -0.43
CA GLY A 157 -18.04 -21.24 0.66
C GLY A 157 -19.47 -20.67 0.55
N SER A 158 -19.93 -19.96 1.58
CA SER A 158 -21.21 -19.23 1.60
C SER A 158 -21.09 -17.74 1.28
N GLN A 159 -19.89 -17.27 0.91
CA GLN A 159 -19.60 -15.87 0.66
C GLN A 159 -19.85 -15.54 -0.81
N PRO A 160 -20.69 -14.53 -1.12
CA PRO A 160 -20.85 -14.08 -2.50
C PRO A 160 -19.54 -13.51 -3.04
N GLY A 161 -19.40 -13.53 -4.37
CA GLY A 161 -18.30 -12.82 -5.02
C GLY A 161 -18.44 -11.31 -4.84
N GLU A 162 -17.33 -10.60 -4.91
CA GLU A 162 -17.27 -9.15 -4.92
C GLU A 162 -16.67 -8.68 -6.24
N VAL A 163 -17.33 -7.70 -6.87
CA VAL A 163 -16.82 -7.07 -8.09
C VAL A 163 -15.80 -6.00 -7.74
N PRO A 164 -14.79 -5.76 -8.59
CA PRO A 164 -13.84 -4.68 -8.37
C PRO A 164 -14.52 -3.32 -8.33
N PHE A 165 -14.04 -2.42 -7.48
CA PHE A 165 -14.53 -1.05 -7.37
C PHE A 165 -13.45 -0.14 -6.79
N GLN A 166 -13.55 1.17 -7.05
CA GLN A 166 -12.68 2.19 -6.48
C GLN A 166 -13.52 3.39 -6.06
N GLY A 167 -13.69 3.57 -4.75
CA GLY A 167 -14.43 4.67 -4.16
C GLY A 167 -13.83 6.04 -4.47
N CYS A 168 -14.67 7.06 -4.38
CA CYS A 168 -14.26 8.46 -4.42
C CYS A 168 -13.34 8.81 -3.23
N ILE A 169 -12.03 8.92 -3.45
CA ILE A 169 -11.06 9.17 -2.38
C ILE A 169 -11.31 10.54 -1.73
N ASP A 170 -11.70 11.54 -2.52
CA ASP A 170 -11.93 12.89 -1.99
C ASP A 170 -13.10 12.91 -1.01
N GLN A 171 -14.20 12.26 -1.37
CA GLN A 171 -15.36 12.08 -0.50
C GLN A 171 -15.01 11.27 0.76
N ALA A 172 -14.18 10.24 0.63
CA ALA A 172 -13.69 9.44 1.76
C ALA A 172 -12.88 10.29 2.74
N LEU A 173 -11.99 11.13 2.23
CA LEU A 173 -11.11 12.00 3.01
C LEU A 173 -11.89 13.14 3.67
N ASP A 174 -12.87 13.74 2.98
CA ASP A 174 -13.79 14.71 3.58
C ASP A 174 -14.60 14.11 4.73
N TRP A 175 -15.15 12.92 4.49
CA TRP A 175 -15.87 12.17 5.50
C TRP A 175 -14.97 11.87 6.71
N LEU A 176 -13.76 11.38 6.45
CA LEU A 176 -12.80 11.06 7.50
C LEU A 176 -12.44 12.30 8.32
N ALA A 177 -12.14 13.43 7.66
CA ALA A 177 -11.83 14.69 8.33
C ALA A 177 -12.94 15.12 9.30
N ALA A 178 -14.20 14.95 8.89
CA ALA A 178 -15.36 15.22 9.74
C ALA A 178 -15.44 14.25 10.94
N LYS A 179 -15.22 12.94 10.73
CA LYS A 179 -15.24 11.96 11.84
C LYS A 179 -14.10 12.17 12.82
N LEU A 180 -12.89 12.47 12.34
CA LEU A 180 -11.75 12.80 13.19
C LEU A 180 -12.03 14.06 14.02
N HIS A 181 -12.66 15.08 13.43
CA HIS A 181 -13.10 16.26 14.17
C HIS A 181 -14.12 15.92 15.27
N MET A 182 -15.10 15.05 14.97
CA MET A 182 -16.09 14.61 15.96
C MET A 182 -15.48 13.80 17.11
N LEU A 183 -14.46 12.98 16.83
CA LEU A 183 -13.77 12.18 17.85
C LEU A 183 -12.88 13.02 18.75
N GLY A 184 -12.31 14.12 18.23
CA GLY A 184 -11.42 15.01 18.99
C GLY A 184 -10.12 14.34 19.45
N GLN A 185 -9.73 13.23 18.81
CA GLN A 185 -8.50 12.49 19.06
C GLN A 185 -7.45 12.82 17.99
N PRO A 186 -6.14 12.76 18.31
CA PRO A 186 -5.11 12.67 17.29
C PRO A 186 -5.33 11.41 16.45
N ALA A 187 -4.89 11.45 15.20
CA ALA A 187 -5.12 10.37 14.27
C ALA A 187 -3.94 10.15 13.32
N VAL A 188 -3.72 8.89 13.00
CA VAL A 188 -2.88 8.48 11.89
C VAL A 188 -3.72 7.68 10.90
N ALA A 189 -3.65 8.05 9.63
CA ALA A 189 -4.38 7.41 8.56
C ALA A 189 -3.44 6.68 7.60
N ILE A 190 -4.00 5.70 6.89
CA ILE A 190 -3.35 5.00 5.78
C ILE A 190 -4.35 4.78 4.65
N ILE A 191 -3.92 5.11 3.43
CA ILE A 191 -4.51 4.56 2.20
C ILE A 191 -3.59 3.43 1.77
N ASN A 192 -3.97 2.19 2.05
CA ASN A 192 -3.12 1.03 1.80
C ASN A 192 -3.33 0.47 0.38
N SER A 193 -3.21 1.37 -0.58
CA SER A 193 -3.29 1.12 -2.01
C SER A 193 -2.57 2.24 -2.75
N GLY A 194 -2.28 2.01 -4.02
CA GLY A 194 -1.67 3.01 -4.89
C GLY A 194 -1.77 2.61 -6.35
N THR A 195 -1.29 3.48 -7.23
CA THR A 195 -1.27 3.27 -8.67
C THR A 195 -0.12 4.09 -9.27
N GLN A 196 0.49 3.60 -10.34
CA GLN A 196 1.49 4.34 -11.12
C GLN A 196 0.88 5.14 -12.29
N TRP A 197 -0.45 5.28 -12.35
CA TRP A 197 -1.13 6.03 -13.42
C TRP A 197 -1.09 7.55 -13.23
N GLY A 198 -0.75 7.99 -12.03
CA GLY A 198 -0.72 9.41 -11.69
C GLY A 198 0.57 10.12 -12.07
N PRO A 199 0.60 11.45 -11.85
CA PRO A 199 1.77 12.25 -12.16
C PRO A 199 2.99 11.95 -11.27
N ILE A 200 2.81 11.31 -10.11
CA ILE A 200 3.87 10.88 -9.18
C ILE A 200 4.81 12.05 -8.81
N ASP A 201 4.22 13.24 -8.68
CA ASP A 201 4.90 14.51 -8.37
C ASP A 201 4.21 15.28 -7.23
N GLY A 202 3.19 14.67 -6.62
CA GLY A 202 2.37 15.24 -5.56
C GLY A 202 1.30 16.22 -6.06
N THR A 203 1.10 16.34 -7.37
CA THR A 203 0.15 17.29 -7.95
C THR A 203 -1.18 16.68 -8.35
N SER A 204 -1.42 15.38 -8.15
CA SER A 204 -2.74 14.77 -8.42
C SER A 204 -3.83 15.30 -7.48
N ALA A 205 -5.10 15.19 -7.88
CA ALA A 205 -6.22 15.63 -7.05
C ALA A 205 -6.21 14.93 -5.67
N VAL A 206 -5.92 13.63 -5.67
CA VAL A 206 -5.80 12.86 -4.43
C VAL A 206 -4.63 13.32 -3.57
N SER A 207 -3.43 13.51 -4.15
CA SER A 207 -2.27 14.01 -3.39
C SER A 207 -2.57 15.34 -2.70
N ARG A 208 -3.18 16.28 -3.44
CA ARG A 208 -3.58 17.58 -2.88
C ARG A 208 -4.65 17.44 -1.81
N LYS A 209 -5.60 16.50 -1.96
CA LYS A 209 -6.63 16.26 -0.95
C LYS A 209 -6.08 15.64 0.32
N ILE A 210 -5.09 14.76 0.21
CA ILE A 210 -4.36 14.24 1.37
C ILE A 210 -3.63 15.39 2.08
N ASP A 211 -2.92 16.24 1.34
CA ASP A 211 -2.23 17.42 1.88
C ASP A 211 -3.19 18.41 2.56
N GLU A 212 -4.42 18.55 2.07
CA GLU A 212 -5.46 19.36 2.71
C GLU A 212 -5.90 18.79 4.08
N VAL A 213 -6.04 17.46 4.20
CA VAL A 213 -6.60 16.82 5.40
C VAL A 213 -5.54 16.49 6.46
N PHE A 214 -4.30 16.24 6.03
CA PHE A 214 -3.18 15.77 6.85
C PHE A 214 -1.93 16.66 6.77
N GLY A 215 -2.05 17.85 6.18
CA GLY A 215 -0.96 18.81 6.06
C GLY A 215 -0.63 19.57 7.36
N ALA A 216 0.29 20.52 7.23
CA ALA A 216 0.84 21.29 8.34
C ALA A 216 -0.21 22.06 9.18
N ASP A 217 -1.34 22.43 8.57
CA ASP A 217 -2.42 23.17 9.24
C ASP A 217 -3.34 22.29 10.10
N THR A 218 -3.06 20.97 10.15
CA THR A 218 -3.83 20.01 10.95
C THR A 218 -2.96 19.23 11.94
N PRO A 219 -2.38 19.89 12.98
CA PRO A 219 -1.62 19.19 14.01
C PRO A 219 -2.40 18.02 14.63
N GLY A 220 -1.69 16.94 14.91
CA GLY A 220 -2.26 15.69 15.42
C GLY A 220 -2.88 14.80 14.34
N ARG A 221 -2.78 15.16 13.05
CA ARG A 221 -3.21 14.33 11.92
C ARG A 221 -2.04 13.99 11.03
N ILE A 222 -1.79 12.69 10.84
CA ILE A 222 -0.64 12.20 10.07
C ILE A 222 -1.12 11.18 9.04
N MET A 223 -0.63 11.27 7.82
CA MET A 223 -0.85 10.25 6.78
C MET A 223 0.41 9.39 6.61
N VAL A 224 0.21 8.08 6.48
CA VAL A 224 1.25 7.12 6.08
C VAL A 224 0.82 6.48 4.76
N ILE A 225 1.74 6.38 3.80
CA ILE A 225 1.47 5.79 2.48
C ILE A 225 2.53 4.72 2.15
N PRO A 226 2.14 3.51 1.70
CA PRO A 226 3.08 2.55 1.15
C PRO A 226 3.73 3.08 -0.13
N SER A 227 5.02 2.81 -0.32
CA SER A 227 5.77 3.28 -1.49
C SER A 227 5.32 2.64 -2.82
N GLY A 228 4.90 1.37 -2.80
CA GLY A 228 4.55 0.59 -3.98
C GLY A 228 5.31 -0.74 -4.05
N ASP A 229 4.84 -1.63 -4.91
CA ASP A 229 5.31 -3.01 -4.99
C ASP A 229 5.89 -3.33 -6.40
N GLU A 230 6.43 -2.31 -7.07
CA GLU A 230 6.95 -2.38 -8.44
C GLU A 230 8.48 -2.27 -8.54
N GLY A 231 9.21 -2.17 -7.42
CA GLY A 231 10.62 -1.78 -7.34
C GLY A 231 11.58 -2.44 -8.35
N SER A 232 11.57 -3.77 -8.46
CA SER A 232 12.42 -4.52 -9.40
C SER A 232 11.83 -4.69 -10.80
N LEU A 233 10.60 -4.25 -11.04
CA LEU A 233 9.90 -4.53 -12.28
C LEU A 233 10.42 -3.62 -13.40
N PRO A 234 10.58 -4.16 -14.63
CA PRO A 234 11.00 -3.38 -15.78
C PRO A 234 9.81 -2.60 -16.37
N ASN A 235 9.05 -1.89 -15.53
CA ASN A 235 7.81 -1.25 -15.94
C ASN A 235 7.89 0.29 -15.94
N HIS A 236 9.06 0.87 -15.66
CA HIS A 236 9.28 2.32 -15.74
C HIS A 236 10.43 2.65 -16.69
N ALA A 237 10.14 3.50 -17.67
CA ALA A 237 11.12 4.07 -18.57
C ALA A 237 11.00 5.60 -18.61
N GLY A 238 12.13 6.28 -18.83
CA GLY A 238 12.22 7.73 -18.91
C GLY A 238 13.08 8.15 -20.10
N ALA A 239 12.63 9.15 -20.86
CA ALA A 239 13.34 9.61 -22.04
C ALA A 239 13.12 11.09 -22.34
N ASP A 240 14.12 11.71 -22.95
CA ASP A 240 13.97 13.04 -23.54
C ASP A 240 13.41 12.93 -24.97
N TYR A 241 12.63 13.91 -25.39
CA TYR A 241 12.10 14.01 -26.75
C TYR A 241 12.15 15.45 -27.27
N ASP A 242 12.19 15.59 -28.59
CA ASP A 242 12.14 16.87 -29.28
C ASP A 242 11.38 16.76 -30.63
N GLY A 243 11.34 17.85 -31.40
CA GLY A 243 10.69 17.87 -32.72
C GLY A 243 11.58 17.44 -33.89
N MET A 244 12.86 17.16 -33.66
CA MET A 244 13.84 16.82 -34.70
C MET A 244 13.84 15.32 -35.03
N SER A 245 13.63 14.47 -34.03
CA SER A 245 13.53 13.01 -34.21
C SER A 245 12.52 12.39 -33.24
N GLU A 246 11.91 11.28 -33.65
CA GLU A 246 11.07 10.48 -32.74
C GLU A 246 11.94 9.81 -31.67
N THR A 247 11.56 9.97 -30.41
CA THR A 247 12.05 9.15 -29.31
C THR A 247 11.29 7.84 -29.32
N VAL A 248 11.99 6.71 -29.29
CA VAL A 248 11.38 5.38 -29.34
C VAL A 248 11.71 4.64 -28.05
N ILE A 249 10.68 4.31 -27.27
CA ILE A 249 10.78 3.50 -26.06
C ILE A 249 10.25 2.10 -26.39
N GLY A 250 11.09 1.10 -26.30
CA GLY A 250 10.75 -0.29 -26.56
C GLY A 250 9.90 -0.89 -25.44
N LEU A 251 8.96 -1.75 -25.83
CA LEU A 251 8.14 -2.53 -24.90
C LEU A 251 8.05 -4.00 -25.33
N SER A 252 7.75 -4.86 -24.37
CA SER A 252 7.40 -6.26 -24.58
C SER A 252 6.14 -6.60 -23.79
N ARG A 253 5.29 -7.46 -24.37
CA ARG A 253 4.07 -7.93 -23.69
C ARG A 253 4.13 -9.42 -23.40
N ALA A 254 3.94 -9.77 -22.13
CA ALA A 254 3.98 -11.17 -21.68
C ALA A 254 2.71 -11.95 -22.07
N SER A 255 1.59 -11.26 -22.29
CA SER A 255 0.32 -11.85 -22.73
C SER A 255 -0.50 -10.83 -23.53
N GLY A 256 -1.53 -11.31 -24.21
CA GLY A 256 -2.54 -10.46 -24.88
C GLY A 256 -3.60 -9.91 -23.93
N THR A 257 -3.50 -10.12 -22.62
CA THR A 257 -4.46 -9.59 -21.64
C THR A 257 -4.46 -8.07 -21.66
N PHE A 258 -5.61 -7.43 -21.46
CA PHE A 258 -5.67 -5.98 -21.32
C PHE A 258 -4.73 -5.47 -20.22
N SER A 259 -3.98 -4.41 -20.51
CA SER A 259 -3.19 -3.66 -19.52
C SER A 259 -3.08 -2.20 -19.94
N VAL A 260 -2.82 -1.30 -18.99
CA VAL A 260 -2.53 0.10 -19.28
C VAL A 260 -1.03 0.37 -19.24
N ALA A 261 -0.57 1.21 -20.15
CA ALA A 261 0.64 2.01 -19.96
C ALA A 261 0.22 3.46 -19.77
N SER A 262 0.62 4.07 -18.66
CA SER A 262 0.44 5.49 -18.38
C SER A 262 1.75 6.21 -18.70
N ALA A 263 1.68 7.42 -19.23
CA ALA A 263 2.86 8.26 -19.34
C ALA A 263 2.54 9.71 -18.97
N TRP A 264 3.56 10.40 -18.47
CA TRP A 264 3.47 11.82 -18.17
C TRP A 264 4.65 12.54 -18.81
N TYR A 265 4.36 13.60 -19.54
CA TYR A 265 5.36 14.35 -20.28
C TYR A 265 5.25 15.84 -20.06
N THR A 266 6.38 16.54 -20.29
CA THR A 266 6.48 17.99 -20.11
C THR A 266 5.42 18.74 -20.90
N GLY A 267 4.39 19.27 -20.23
CA GLY A 267 3.21 19.82 -20.92
C GLY A 267 3.50 21.11 -21.70
N SER A 268 4.52 21.87 -21.30
CA SER A 268 5.04 23.01 -22.07
C SER A 268 5.77 22.61 -23.38
N ARG A 269 5.98 21.31 -23.59
CA ARG A 269 6.61 20.70 -24.77
C ARG A 269 5.62 19.67 -25.35
N PRO A 270 4.52 20.09 -26.01
CA PRO A 270 3.48 19.18 -26.48
C PRO A 270 4.07 18.10 -27.39
N ALA A 271 3.59 16.87 -27.24
CA ALA A 271 4.05 15.70 -27.98
C ALA A 271 2.89 14.90 -28.57
N GLU A 272 3.14 14.27 -29.71
CA GLU A 272 2.28 13.21 -30.25
C GLU A 272 2.88 11.84 -29.97
N VAL A 273 2.01 10.83 -29.83
CA VAL A 273 2.42 9.44 -29.59
C VAL A 273 1.87 8.49 -30.66
N THR A 274 2.71 7.56 -31.09
CA THR A 274 2.33 6.41 -31.92
C THR A 274 2.73 5.13 -31.19
N VAL A 275 1.84 4.14 -31.14
CA VAL A 275 2.12 2.81 -30.59
C VAL A 275 2.26 1.83 -31.75
N THR A 276 3.32 1.02 -31.75
CA THR A 276 3.56 0.00 -32.78
C THR A 276 3.85 -1.36 -32.16
N PHE A 277 3.45 -2.44 -32.83
CA PHE A 277 3.78 -3.83 -32.47
C PHE A 277 4.33 -4.60 -33.66
N ASP A 278 5.14 -5.64 -33.37
CA ASP A 278 5.75 -6.50 -34.39
C ASP A 278 4.76 -7.42 -35.10
N ASP A 279 3.53 -7.53 -34.59
CA ASP A 279 2.40 -8.14 -35.30
C ASP A 279 1.84 -7.27 -36.44
N GLY A 280 2.39 -6.06 -36.62
CA GLY A 280 2.03 -5.13 -37.68
C GLY A 280 1.06 -4.04 -37.24
N ALA A 281 0.55 -4.06 -36.01
CA ALA A 281 -0.31 -2.99 -35.51
C ALA A 281 0.46 -1.67 -35.36
N THR A 282 -0.17 -0.57 -35.78
CA THR A 282 0.35 0.79 -35.63
C THR A 282 -0.82 1.73 -35.44
N VAL A 283 -0.85 2.45 -34.32
CA VAL A 283 -1.95 3.34 -33.94
C VAL A 283 -1.37 4.68 -33.51
N GLY A 284 -1.77 5.74 -34.19
CA GLY A 284 -1.24 7.10 -34.04
C GLY A 284 -0.80 7.72 -35.37
N PRO A 285 -0.23 8.93 -35.35
CA PRO A 285 0.07 9.72 -34.15
C PRO A 285 -1.17 10.32 -33.49
N VAL A 286 -1.15 10.43 -32.16
CA VAL A 286 -2.19 11.07 -31.35
C VAL A 286 -1.58 12.25 -30.60
N GLY A 287 -1.96 13.46 -31.02
CA GLY A 287 -1.54 14.71 -30.38
C GLY A 287 -2.39 15.11 -29.17
N PRO A 288 -2.01 16.18 -28.45
CA PRO A 288 -2.69 16.61 -27.23
C PRO A 288 -4.18 16.94 -27.46
N GLY A 289 -5.03 16.54 -26.53
CA GLY A 289 -6.48 16.73 -26.55
C GLY A 289 -7.24 15.77 -27.47
N SER A 290 -6.55 14.78 -28.06
CA SER A 290 -7.13 13.81 -28.98
C SER A 290 -7.11 12.39 -28.40
N SER A 291 -7.97 11.53 -28.93
CA SER A 291 -7.98 10.10 -28.61
C SER A 291 -8.27 9.25 -29.85
N ILE A 292 -7.82 8.01 -29.81
CA ILE A 292 -8.11 6.99 -30.83
C ILE A 292 -8.29 5.64 -30.13
N SER A 293 -9.13 4.77 -30.69
CA SER A 293 -9.25 3.37 -30.30
C SER A 293 -9.35 2.53 -31.56
N GLU A 294 -8.26 1.86 -31.91
CA GLU A 294 -8.14 1.09 -33.14
C GLU A 294 -7.24 -0.12 -32.89
N ALA A 295 -7.52 -1.23 -33.58
CA ALA A 295 -6.69 -2.43 -33.55
C ALA A 295 -6.37 -3.01 -32.14
N GLY A 296 -7.22 -2.76 -31.12
CA GLY A 296 -6.95 -3.20 -29.75
C GLY A 296 -6.06 -2.24 -28.93
N ILE A 297 -5.72 -1.07 -29.49
CA ILE A 297 -4.94 -0.02 -28.83
C ILE A 297 -5.82 1.22 -28.67
N THR A 298 -5.96 1.69 -27.44
CA THR A 298 -6.64 2.95 -27.12
C THR A 298 -5.62 3.93 -26.59
N ILE A 299 -5.52 5.10 -27.20
CA ILE A 299 -4.62 6.18 -26.76
C ILE A 299 -5.49 7.39 -26.45
N ILE A 300 -5.32 7.93 -25.25
CA ILE A 300 -5.90 9.22 -24.85
C ILE A 300 -4.74 10.14 -24.47
N ASN A 301 -4.58 11.24 -25.19
CA ASN A 301 -3.54 12.23 -24.92
C ASN A 301 -4.17 13.48 -24.33
N TYR A 302 -4.02 13.65 -23.01
CA TYR A 302 -4.63 14.73 -22.27
C TYR A 302 -3.82 16.03 -22.42
N VAL A 303 -4.51 17.16 -22.50
CA VAL A 303 -3.89 18.46 -22.25
C VAL A 303 -3.84 18.71 -20.73
N PRO A 304 -2.90 19.52 -20.22
CA PRO A 304 -2.73 19.69 -18.78
C PRO A 304 -4.02 20.13 -18.08
N GLY A 305 -4.39 19.44 -17.01
CA GLY A 305 -5.58 19.71 -16.20
C GLY A 305 -6.89 19.15 -16.78
N THR A 306 -6.81 18.29 -17.80
CA THR A 306 -7.97 17.60 -18.38
C THR A 306 -7.93 16.09 -18.17
N GLU A 307 -6.98 15.61 -17.35
CA GLU A 307 -6.86 14.20 -17.01
C GLU A 307 -8.11 13.71 -16.29
N PHE A 308 -8.32 12.40 -16.29
CA PHE A 308 -9.42 11.80 -15.55
C PHE A 308 -9.12 11.74 -14.04
N TYR A 309 -10.16 11.79 -13.20
CA TYR A 309 -10.03 11.56 -11.76
C TYR A 309 -9.60 10.10 -11.49
N PRO A 310 -8.75 9.82 -10.48
CA PRO A 310 -8.12 10.69 -9.47
C PRO A 310 -6.90 11.54 -9.87
N TRP A 311 -6.46 11.49 -11.13
CA TRP A 311 -5.15 12.00 -11.52
C TRP A 311 -5.12 13.44 -12.04
N LEU A 312 -6.24 14.16 -11.95
CA LEU A 312 -6.37 15.58 -12.27
C LEU A 312 -5.22 16.40 -11.65
N SER A 313 -4.28 16.82 -12.51
CA SER A 313 -3.02 17.43 -12.07
C SER A 313 -3.05 18.96 -12.14
N THR A 314 -2.29 19.59 -11.25
CA THR A 314 -1.97 21.04 -11.32
C THR A 314 -0.51 21.30 -11.69
N GLY A 315 0.27 20.28 -12.02
CA GLY A 315 1.71 20.38 -12.31
C GLY A 315 2.02 21.02 -13.67
N GLY A 316 1.04 21.08 -14.58
CA GLY A 316 1.21 21.62 -15.92
C GLY A 316 1.81 20.64 -16.94
N ASP A 317 2.07 19.40 -16.50
CA ASP A 317 2.41 18.28 -17.37
C ASP A 317 1.17 17.68 -18.03
N SER A 318 1.39 17.00 -19.15
CA SER A 318 0.37 16.27 -19.89
C SER A 318 0.45 14.79 -19.59
N ALA A 319 -0.70 14.11 -19.62
CA ALA A 319 -0.80 12.66 -19.43
C ALA A 319 -1.16 11.92 -20.72
N LEU A 320 -0.68 10.69 -20.82
CA LEU A 320 -1.10 9.69 -21.79
C LEU A 320 -1.71 8.52 -21.02
N TRP A 321 -2.89 8.07 -21.45
CA TRP A 321 -3.45 6.78 -21.05
C TRP A 321 -3.49 5.87 -22.28
N ILE A 322 -2.78 4.75 -22.21
CA ILE A 322 -2.63 3.82 -23.34
C ILE A 322 -3.12 2.44 -22.91
N GLY A 323 -4.34 2.09 -23.29
CA GLY A 323 -4.91 0.76 -23.11
C GLY A 323 -4.50 -0.17 -24.26
N ILE A 324 -3.99 -1.36 -23.95
CA ILE A 324 -3.53 -2.33 -24.94
C ILE A 324 -4.19 -3.69 -24.67
N ASP A 325 -4.94 -4.19 -25.65
CA ASP A 325 -5.65 -5.47 -25.60
C ASP A 325 -5.28 -6.34 -26.81
N GLY A 326 -5.17 -7.65 -26.62
CA GLY A 326 -4.93 -8.62 -27.70
C GLY A 326 -3.50 -8.73 -28.22
N HIS A 327 -2.58 -7.81 -27.88
CA HIS A 327 -1.19 -7.83 -28.35
C HIS A 327 -0.24 -8.54 -27.37
N SER A 328 0.59 -9.46 -27.87
CA SER A 328 1.59 -10.23 -27.08
C SER A 328 3.00 -10.22 -27.68
N THR A 329 3.25 -9.31 -28.62
CA THR A 329 4.56 -9.15 -29.27
C THR A 329 5.35 -7.99 -28.65
N THR A 330 6.61 -7.85 -29.08
CA THR A 330 7.40 -6.64 -28.85
C THR A 330 6.83 -5.46 -29.64
N GLY A 331 7.09 -4.26 -29.16
CA GLY A 331 6.56 -3.03 -29.74
C GLY A 331 7.32 -1.79 -29.27
N SER A 332 6.74 -0.62 -29.51
CA SER A 332 7.31 0.64 -29.01
C SER A 332 6.27 1.73 -28.84
N PHE A 333 6.53 2.61 -27.87
CA PHE A 333 5.97 3.95 -27.81
C PHE A 333 6.90 4.89 -28.60
N ARG A 334 6.37 5.58 -29.61
CA ARG A 334 7.10 6.56 -30.41
C ARG A 334 6.56 7.94 -30.09
N ILE A 335 7.42 8.81 -29.59
CA ILE A 335 7.07 10.11 -29.03
C ILE A 335 7.79 11.19 -29.81
N ARG A 336 7.03 12.16 -30.31
CA ARG A 336 7.58 13.27 -31.10
C ARG A 336 7.10 14.61 -30.57
N GLY A 337 8.03 15.51 -30.31
CA GLY A 337 7.73 16.89 -29.93
C GLY A 337 7.10 17.66 -31.09
N LEU A 338 6.06 18.43 -30.79
CA LEU A 338 5.34 19.29 -31.75
C LEU A 338 5.87 20.73 -31.76
N SER A 339 6.85 21.04 -30.91
CA SER A 339 7.44 22.37 -30.75
C SER A 339 8.96 22.30 -30.59
N SER A 340 9.63 23.43 -30.77
CA SER A 340 11.10 23.50 -30.63
C SER A 340 11.56 23.21 -29.20
N GLY A 341 12.68 22.50 -29.08
CA GLY A 341 13.41 22.18 -27.85
C GLY A 341 12.87 20.95 -27.11
N THR A 342 13.51 20.64 -25.98
CA THR A 342 13.42 19.31 -25.34
C THR A 342 12.37 19.25 -24.24
N GLY A 343 11.56 18.19 -24.24
CA GLY A 343 10.72 17.74 -23.12
C GLY A 343 11.19 16.39 -22.59
N HIS A 344 10.65 16.00 -21.44
CA HIS A 344 10.91 14.71 -20.80
C HIS A 344 9.59 13.94 -20.64
N VAL A 345 9.66 12.61 -20.76
CA VAL A 345 8.53 11.69 -20.55
C VAL A 345 8.92 10.54 -19.66
N ASP A 346 8.04 10.20 -18.73
CA ASP A 346 8.07 8.97 -17.94
C ASP A 346 6.92 8.07 -18.38
N VAL A 347 7.19 6.78 -18.61
CA VAL A 347 6.20 5.77 -18.99
C VAL A 347 6.18 4.66 -17.95
N TYR A 348 5.00 4.34 -17.44
CA TYR A 348 4.74 3.31 -16.44
C TYR A 348 3.81 2.23 -17.01
N GLY A 349 4.22 0.97 -16.95
CA GLY A 349 3.43 -0.20 -17.33
C GLY A 349 2.74 -0.85 -16.14
N ASP A 350 1.51 -1.33 -16.36
CA ASP A 350 0.74 -2.02 -15.34
C ASP A 350 1.27 -3.38 -14.91
N VAL A 351 0.97 -3.67 -13.64
CA VAL A 351 1.11 -4.99 -13.02
C VAL A 351 -0.27 -5.58 -12.75
N ILE A 352 -0.40 -6.90 -12.92
CA ILE A 352 -1.67 -7.61 -12.68
C ILE A 352 -1.49 -8.80 -11.75
N GLY A 353 -2.58 -9.13 -11.04
CA GLY A 353 -2.70 -10.32 -10.21
C GLY A 353 -1.91 -10.25 -8.90
N PHE A 354 -2.06 -11.28 -8.07
CA PHE A 354 -1.43 -11.37 -6.74
C PHE A 354 0.11 -11.42 -6.79
N ASP A 355 0.69 -11.91 -7.89
CA ASP A 355 2.14 -11.98 -8.05
C ASP A 355 2.75 -10.69 -8.63
N LEU A 356 1.92 -9.67 -8.90
CA LEU A 356 2.32 -8.38 -9.49
C LEU A 356 3.09 -8.57 -10.80
N THR A 357 2.51 -9.33 -11.72
CA THR A 357 3.14 -9.66 -13.00
C THR A 357 3.00 -8.47 -13.95
N PRO A 358 4.09 -7.89 -14.47
CA PRO A 358 4.00 -6.84 -15.47
C PRO A 358 3.50 -7.43 -16.79
N VAL A 359 2.38 -6.93 -17.31
CA VAL A 359 1.89 -7.34 -18.64
C VAL A 359 2.65 -6.60 -19.72
N THR A 360 2.87 -5.30 -19.51
CA THR A 360 3.63 -4.42 -20.40
C THR A 360 4.91 -4.02 -19.68
N SER A 361 6.03 -4.55 -20.17
CA SER A 361 7.38 -4.21 -19.67
C SER A 361 8.11 -3.34 -20.69
N MET A 362 8.91 -2.40 -20.22
CA MET A 362 9.83 -1.61 -21.03
C MET A 362 11.12 -2.42 -21.27
N THR A 363 11.62 -2.40 -22.50
CA THR A 363 12.81 -3.17 -22.91
C THR A 363 14.08 -2.34 -22.96
N ASP A 364 13.94 -1.01 -22.99
CA ASP A 364 15.00 -0.02 -22.96
C ASP A 364 14.56 1.22 -22.16
N HIS A 365 15.43 2.24 -22.09
CA HIS A 365 15.18 3.49 -21.35
C HIS A 365 14.77 3.32 -19.88
N LEU A 366 15.11 2.18 -19.27
CA LEU A 366 14.82 1.91 -17.86
C LEU A 366 15.51 2.93 -16.97
N VAL A 367 14.75 3.55 -16.08
CA VAL A 367 15.23 4.52 -15.09
C VAL A 367 14.73 4.12 -13.67
N PRO A 368 15.31 4.68 -12.60
CA PRO A 368 14.77 4.56 -11.24
C PRO A 368 13.47 5.36 -11.06
N GLY A 369 12.70 5.07 -9.99
CA GLY A 369 11.51 5.82 -9.61
C GLY A 369 10.21 5.09 -9.89
N ARG A 370 9.81 4.19 -8.99
CA ARG A 370 8.63 3.32 -9.18
C ARG A 370 7.55 3.54 -8.11
N LEU A 371 7.54 4.72 -7.51
CA LEU A 371 6.57 5.07 -6.50
C LEU A 371 5.16 5.11 -7.06
N THR A 372 4.20 4.75 -6.23
CA THR A 372 2.79 5.02 -6.53
C THR A 372 2.52 6.54 -6.44
N ASP A 373 1.48 7.00 -7.13
CA ASP A 373 1.11 8.41 -7.15
C ASP A 373 0.86 8.97 -5.74
N TYR A 374 0.20 8.21 -4.88
CA TYR A 374 -0.13 8.67 -3.52
C TYR A 374 1.14 8.79 -2.66
N ALA A 375 2.17 7.99 -2.92
CA ALA A 375 3.47 8.10 -2.25
C ALA A 375 4.20 9.40 -2.63
N ALA A 376 3.82 10.06 -3.72
CA ALA A 376 4.33 11.38 -4.05
C ALA A 376 3.66 12.52 -3.25
N THR A 377 2.67 12.25 -2.40
CA THR A 377 2.06 13.26 -1.50
C THR A 377 3.11 13.97 -0.65
N ARG A 378 2.94 15.27 -0.38
CA ARG A 378 3.97 16.08 0.32
C ARG A 378 3.95 15.87 1.82
N SER A 379 2.76 15.79 2.42
CA SER A 379 2.53 15.64 3.87
C SER A 379 2.70 14.22 4.40
N ALA A 380 2.69 13.20 3.54
CA ALA A 380 2.71 11.81 3.97
C ALA A 380 4.10 11.32 4.40
N ILE A 381 4.12 10.38 5.35
CA ILE A 381 5.26 9.51 5.62
C ILE A 381 5.19 8.32 4.65
N VAL A 382 6.20 8.14 3.82
CA VAL A 382 6.24 7.15 2.74
C VAL A 382 7.14 5.98 3.14
N VAL A 383 6.62 4.76 3.04
CA VAL A 383 7.23 3.58 3.66
C VAL A 383 7.65 2.54 2.62
N ALA A 384 8.95 2.22 2.62
CA ALA A 384 9.53 1.09 1.92
C ALA A 384 9.41 -0.21 2.75
N ASP A 385 9.74 -1.35 2.15
CA ASP A 385 9.60 -2.67 2.77
C ASP A 385 10.92 -3.46 2.78
N HIS A 386 11.14 -4.20 3.85
CA HIS A 386 12.22 -5.18 3.96
C HIS A 386 11.73 -6.49 4.57
N ASN A 387 12.47 -7.56 4.27
CA ASN A 387 12.10 -8.92 4.63
C ASN A 387 12.26 -9.18 6.13
N ILE A 388 11.15 -9.49 6.82
CA ILE A 388 11.19 -10.01 8.19
C ILE A 388 11.27 -11.53 8.23
N ARG A 389 10.73 -12.19 7.19
CA ARG A 389 10.57 -13.65 7.19
C ARG A 389 10.48 -14.22 5.78
N THR A 390 11.37 -15.16 5.49
CA THR A 390 11.40 -15.94 4.24
C THR A 390 10.87 -17.35 4.38
N GLN A 391 10.68 -17.87 5.60
CA GLN A 391 10.22 -19.24 5.86
C GLN A 391 9.12 -19.30 6.91
N TRP A 392 8.13 -20.17 6.71
CA TRP A 392 7.06 -20.42 7.68
C TRP A 392 6.46 -21.81 7.53
N THR A 393 5.62 -22.20 8.47
CA THR A 393 4.81 -23.41 8.37
C THR A 393 3.36 -22.99 8.15
N ASP A 394 2.69 -23.55 7.15
CA ASP A 394 1.27 -23.29 6.92
C ASP A 394 0.36 -24.08 7.88
N ILE A 395 -0.94 -23.80 7.83
CA ILE A 395 -1.95 -24.32 8.77
C ILE A 395 -2.02 -25.85 8.80
N ASP A 396 -1.59 -26.52 7.73
CA ASP A 396 -1.57 -27.98 7.61
C ASP A 396 -0.24 -28.60 8.10
N GLY A 397 0.68 -27.78 8.62
CA GLY A 397 1.99 -28.21 9.09
C GLY A 397 3.05 -28.31 7.99
N ILE A 398 2.76 -27.82 6.78
CA ILE A 398 3.69 -27.88 5.64
C ILE A 398 4.64 -26.67 5.68
N PRO A 399 5.96 -26.90 5.68
CA PRO A 399 6.93 -25.81 5.53
C PRO A 399 6.80 -25.12 4.17
N ARG A 400 6.91 -23.80 4.17
CA ARG A 400 6.88 -22.90 3.03
C ARG A 400 8.11 -22.00 3.07
N GLU A 401 8.61 -21.63 1.89
CA GLU A 401 9.71 -20.69 1.77
C GLU A 401 9.58 -19.79 0.53
N VAL A 402 10.04 -18.55 0.68
CA VAL A 402 10.20 -17.54 -0.38
C VAL A 402 11.54 -16.86 -0.14
N THR A 403 12.58 -17.36 -0.82
CA THR A 403 13.97 -16.90 -0.65
C THR A 403 14.47 -16.08 -1.84
N HIS A 404 13.69 -16.00 -2.92
CA HIS A 404 14.06 -15.29 -4.15
C HIS A 404 13.68 -13.80 -4.16
N GLU A 405 13.07 -13.30 -3.08
CA GLU A 405 12.64 -11.90 -2.93
C GLU A 405 13.51 -11.10 -1.92
N GLY A 406 14.65 -11.67 -1.52
CA GLY A 406 15.58 -11.11 -0.54
C GLY A 406 15.74 -11.99 0.71
N ALA A 407 16.87 -11.85 1.40
CA ALA A 407 17.10 -12.45 2.71
C ALA A 407 16.49 -11.61 3.84
N VAL A 408 16.33 -12.20 5.03
CA VAL A 408 15.85 -11.45 6.22
C VAL A 408 16.79 -10.27 6.50
N GLY A 409 16.21 -9.08 6.67
CA GLY A 409 16.93 -7.81 6.82
C GLY A 409 17.17 -7.06 5.51
N GLU A 410 17.22 -7.75 4.37
CA GLU A 410 17.39 -7.13 3.05
C GLU A 410 16.09 -6.48 2.56
N LEU A 411 16.24 -5.44 1.73
CA LEU A 411 15.13 -4.78 1.06
C LEU A 411 14.31 -5.83 0.32
N TRP A 412 12.99 -5.75 0.42
CA TRP A 412 12.15 -6.60 -0.39
C TRP A 412 12.31 -6.20 -1.85
N LEU A 413 12.58 -7.19 -2.71
CA LEU A 413 12.95 -6.97 -4.11
C LEU A 413 11.95 -6.05 -4.86
N LYS A 414 10.67 -6.13 -4.51
CA LYS A 414 9.60 -5.34 -5.14
C LYS A 414 9.28 -4.04 -4.41
N SER A 415 9.94 -3.70 -3.30
CA SER A 415 9.73 -2.41 -2.63
C SER A 415 10.08 -1.26 -3.57
N SER A 416 9.11 -0.40 -3.86
CA SER A 416 9.33 0.76 -4.72
C SER A 416 10.19 1.82 -4.04
N GLY A 417 11.18 2.32 -4.78
CA GLY A 417 12.04 3.43 -4.38
C GLY A 417 11.80 4.68 -5.25
N GLY A 418 12.36 5.80 -4.81
CA GLY A 418 12.38 7.05 -5.57
C GLY A 418 13.26 7.02 -6.83
N PRO A 419 13.40 8.17 -7.51
CA PRO A 419 12.84 9.47 -7.16
C PRO A 419 11.35 9.60 -7.50
N THR A 420 10.71 10.67 -7.02
CA THR A 420 9.43 11.16 -7.59
C THR A 420 9.69 11.95 -8.87
N ARG A 421 8.67 12.15 -9.71
CA ARG A 421 8.80 12.92 -10.96
C ARG A 421 9.15 14.40 -10.74
N ASP A 422 8.79 14.99 -9.58
CA ASP A 422 9.26 16.33 -9.18
C ASP A 422 10.70 16.37 -8.63
N GLY A 423 11.44 15.26 -8.71
CA GLY A 423 12.88 15.20 -8.41
C GLY A 423 13.23 15.02 -6.93
N ARG A 424 12.29 14.65 -6.06
CA ARG A 424 12.64 14.28 -4.67
C ARG A 424 13.38 12.95 -4.69
N SER A 425 14.67 13.00 -4.36
CA SER A 425 15.63 11.93 -4.61
C SER A 425 15.37 10.65 -3.82
N THR A 426 14.96 10.74 -2.54
CA THR A 426 14.65 9.53 -1.77
C THR A 426 13.28 8.99 -2.15
N GLY A 427 12.29 9.87 -2.29
CA GLY A 427 10.89 9.52 -2.59
C GLY A 427 10.17 8.73 -1.47
N VAL A 428 10.91 7.89 -0.73
CA VAL A 428 10.51 7.22 0.52
C VAL A 428 11.19 7.89 1.74
N ASP A 429 10.62 7.68 2.92
CA ASP A 429 11.13 8.22 4.19
C ASP A 429 11.97 7.23 4.97
N LEU A 430 11.50 5.98 5.09
CA LEU A 430 12.18 4.89 5.77
C LEU A 430 11.60 3.55 5.31
N SER A 431 12.23 2.45 5.74
CA SER A 431 11.73 1.09 5.55
C SER A 431 11.26 0.45 6.86
N ALA A 432 10.22 -0.39 6.80
CA ALA A 432 9.74 -1.19 7.92
C ALA A 432 9.61 -2.68 7.53
N PRO A 433 9.70 -3.63 8.48
CA PRO A 433 9.81 -5.06 8.20
C PRO A 433 8.45 -5.69 7.84
N GLY A 434 7.94 -5.38 6.65
CA GLY A 434 6.63 -5.80 6.17
C GLY A 434 6.62 -7.19 5.54
N GLN A 435 7.64 -7.56 4.76
CA GLN A 435 7.58 -8.77 3.96
C GLN A 435 7.66 -10.06 4.80
N GLY A 436 6.53 -10.75 4.89
CA GLY A 436 6.39 -12.04 5.56
C GLY A 436 5.91 -11.96 7.02
N LEU A 437 5.32 -10.84 7.43
CA LEU A 437 4.68 -10.69 8.75
C LEU A 437 3.40 -11.56 8.87
N PHE A 438 2.87 -11.68 10.08
CA PHE A 438 1.59 -12.37 10.30
C PHE A 438 0.52 -11.44 10.85
N ALA A 439 -0.62 -11.31 10.17
CA ALA A 439 -1.65 -10.33 10.51
C ALA A 439 -3.04 -10.97 10.63
N SER A 440 -3.96 -10.28 11.30
CA SER A 440 -5.36 -10.70 11.43
C SER A 440 -6.00 -10.90 10.05
N VAL A 441 -6.87 -11.89 9.88
CA VAL A 441 -7.69 -12.06 8.67
C VAL A 441 -9.12 -12.38 9.05
N GLY A 442 -10.07 -11.91 8.24
CA GLY A 442 -11.44 -12.41 8.34
C GLY A 442 -11.48 -13.88 7.89
N PRO A 443 -12.03 -14.82 8.67
CA PRO A 443 -12.09 -16.23 8.29
C PRO A 443 -12.99 -16.49 7.06
N ASN A 444 -13.80 -15.51 6.70
CA ASN A 444 -14.70 -15.50 5.54
C ASN A 444 -14.16 -14.65 4.37
N SER A 445 -12.89 -14.25 4.41
CA SER A 445 -12.24 -13.55 3.32
C SER A 445 -11.66 -14.53 2.29
N TYR A 446 -11.46 -14.06 1.07
CA TYR A 446 -10.82 -14.87 0.03
C TYR A 446 -9.43 -15.36 0.44
N TRP A 447 -8.61 -14.49 1.05
CA TRP A 447 -7.28 -14.87 1.53
C TRP A 447 -7.28 -15.99 2.57
N ALA A 448 -8.31 -16.08 3.42
CA ALA A 448 -8.45 -17.18 4.38
C ALA A 448 -8.68 -18.55 3.69
N THR A 449 -9.04 -18.57 2.41
CA THR A 449 -9.14 -19.80 1.61
C THR A 449 -7.77 -20.29 1.11
N ILE A 450 -6.75 -19.42 1.11
CA ILE A 450 -5.43 -19.70 0.57
C ILE A 450 -4.55 -20.32 1.67
N ARG A 451 -4.37 -21.65 1.59
CA ARG A 451 -3.60 -22.40 2.59
C ARG A 451 -2.15 -21.93 2.73
N ALA A 452 -1.48 -21.63 1.62
CA ALA A 452 -0.07 -21.24 1.62
C ALA A 452 0.23 -19.98 2.45
N VAL A 453 -0.76 -19.09 2.62
CA VAL A 453 -0.63 -17.87 3.43
C VAL A 453 -1.35 -18.00 4.78
N SER A 454 -1.90 -19.16 5.16
CA SER A 454 -2.48 -19.37 6.49
C SER A 454 -1.43 -20.00 7.42
N PRO A 455 -0.88 -19.30 8.43
CA PRO A 455 0.17 -19.84 9.28
C PRO A 455 -0.32 -20.91 10.25
N PHE A 456 0.56 -21.87 10.54
CA PHE A 456 0.40 -22.80 11.65
C PHE A 456 0.23 -22.03 12.98
N GLY A 457 -0.73 -22.47 13.79
CA GLY A 457 -1.09 -21.78 15.03
C GLY A 457 -1.83 -20.45 14.83
N GLY A 458 -2.18 -20.06 13.60
CA GLY A 458 -3.06 -18.91 13.34
C GLY A 458 -4.54 -19.17 13.68
N GLU A 459 -4.93 -20.41 13.97
CA GLU A 459 -6.33 -20.82 14.23
C GLU A 459 -7.34 -20.34 13.17
N GLY A 460 -6.89 -20.15 11.92
CA GLY A 460 -7.71 -19.61 10.83
C GLY A 460 -8.10 -18.14 10.98
N ARG A 461 -7.47 -17.40 11.90
CA ARG A 461 -7.70 -15.98 12.23
C ARG A 461 -6.53 -15.07 11.85
N TYR A 462 -5.43 -15.65 11.37
CA TYR A 462 -4.25 -14.93 10.95
C TYR A 462 -3.78 -15.42 9.59
N ILE A 463 -3.03 -14.58 8.87
CA ILE A 463 -2.40 -14.87 7.57
C ILE A 463 -0.97 -14.36 7.52
N ARG A 464 -0.16 -14.91 6.61
CA ARG A 464 1.05 -14.27 6.08
C ARG A 464 0.62 -13.07 5.25
N PHE A 465 1.14 -11.91 5.63
CA PHE A 465 0.94 -10.65 4.95
C PHE A 465 2.31 -10.05 4.61
N GLY A 466 2.35 -9.08 3.69
CA GLY A 466 3.62 -8.59 3.16
C GLY A 466 3.48 -7.49 2.12
N GLY A 467 4.60 -7.17 1.49
CA GLY A 467 4.79 -6.01 0.63
C GLY A 467 4.81 -4.70 1.41
N THR A 468 4.82 -3.59 0.68
CA THR A 468 4.73 -2.27 1.33
C THR A 468 3.38 -2.08 2.03
N SER A 469 2.36 -2.84 1.61
CA SER A 469 1.09 -3.01 2.33
C SER A 469 1.24 -3.60 3.74
N GLY A 470 2.30 -4.37 4.01
CA GLY A 470 2.65 -4.86 5.34
C GLY A 470 3.53 -3.90 6.14
N SER A 471 4.44 -3.17 5.47
CA SER A 471 5.38 -2.27 6.13
C SER A 471 4.74 -0.95 6.58
N ALA A 472 3.89 -0.35 5.74
CA ALA A 472 3.19 0.90 6.04
C ALA A 472 2.32 0.83 7.32
N PRO A 473 1.48 -0.19 7.57
CA PRO A 473 0.71 -0.28 8.82
C PRO A 473 1.57 -0.45 10.08
N ILE A 474 2.81 -0.97 9.97
CA ILE A 474 3.74 -0.98 11.11
C ILE A 474 4.08 0.47 11.50
N VAL A 475 4.39 1.31 10.50
CA VAL A 475 4.68 2.73 10.69
C VAL A 475 3.43 3.48 11.18
N VAL A 476 2.23 3.17 10.68
CA VAL A 476 0.96 3.71 11.23
C VAL A 476 0.88 3.46 12.72
N GLY A 477 1.11 2.22 13.17
CA GLY A 477 1.08 1.92 14.59
C GLY A 477 2.19 2.65 15.37
N ALA A 478 3.39 2.79 14.82
CA ALA A 478 4.48 3.54 15.45
C ALA A 478 4.12 5.03 15.63
N VAL A 479 3.54 5.65 14.59
CA VAL A 479 3.02 7.03 14.65
C VAL A 479 1.90 7.13 15.68
N ALA A 480 1.03 6.13 15.81
CA ALA A 480 0.02 6.14 16.86
C ALA A 480 0.63 6.14 18.27
N LEU A 481 1.74 5.42 18.49
CA LEU A 481 2.48 5.49 19.76
C LEU A 481 3.11 6.87 19.98
N MET A 482 3.62 7.52 18.93
CA MET A 482 4.14 8.89 18.99
C MET A 482 3.04 9.91 19.33
N LEU A 483 1.86 9.79 18.71
CA LEU A 483 0.71 10.67 18.96
C LEU A 483 0.10 10.49 20.35
N GLU A 484 0.22 9.30 20.96
CA GLU A 484 -0.16 9.11 22.37
C GLU A 484 0.72 9.95 23.31
N VAL A 485 2.01 10.12 22.97
CA VAL A 485 2.94 10.96 23.74
C VAL A 485 2.69 12.43 23.47
N ASN A 486 2.60 12.84 22.21
CA ASN A 486 2.30 14.21 21.82
C ASN A 486 1.16 14.24 20.79
N PRO A 487 -0.09 14.55 21.21
CA PRO A 487 -1.25 14.54 20.34
C PRO A 487 -1.26 15.72 19.35
N ASN A 488 -0.32 16.66 19.44
CA ASN A 488 -0.24 17.84 18.58
C ASN A 488 0.91 17.77 17.59
N LEU A 489 1.56 16.62 17.39
CA LEU A 489 2.60 16.48 16.37
C LEU A 489 2.04 16.86 15.01
N THR A 490 2.73 17.76 14.32
CA THR A 490 2.49 18.02 12.90
C THR A 490 3.02 16.87 12.05
N ALA A 491 2.51 16.75 10.81
CA ALA A 491 3.01 15.77 9.86
C ALA A 491 4.53 15.92 9.61
N ASP A 492 5.03 17.15 9.50
CA ASP A 492 6.45 17.44 9.30
C ASP A 492 7.31 17.03 10.50
N GLU A 493 6.88 17.33 11.72
CA GLU A 493 7.61 16.92 12.94
C GLU A 493 7.66 15.40 13.06
N ALA A 494 6.53 14.71 12.86
CA ALA A 494 6.50 13.25 12.92
C ALA A 494 7.39 12.62 11.83
N ARG A 495 7.34 13.15 10.61
CA ARG A 495 8.19 12.71 9.50
C ARG A 495 9.66 12.94 9.79
N GLN A 496 10.03 14.11 10.32
CA GLN A 496 11.40 14.42 10.70
C GLN A 496 11.92 13.50 11.82
N ILE A 497 11.08 13.24 12.83
CA ILE A 497 11.43 12.29 13.90
C ILE A 497 11.70 10.92 13.29
N MET A 498 10.76 10.38 12.50
CA MET A 498 10.90 9.08 11.83
C MET A 498 12.20 8.97 11.00
N ARG A 499 12.52 10.00 10.22
CA ARG A 499 13.77 10.06 9.43
C ARG A 499 15.02 10.13 10.29
N SER A 500 15.01 10.94 11.35
CA SER A 500 16.20 11.17 12.17
C SER A 500 16.51 10.03 13.15
N THR A 501 15.52 9.20 13.46
CA THR A 501 15.64 8.07 14.38
C THR A 501 15.84 6.73 13.67
N ALA A 502 15.61 6.69 12.36
CA ALA A 502 15.85 5.52 11.52
C ALA A 502 17.31 5.03 11.63
N VAL A 503 17.48 3.71 11.48
CA VAL A 503 18.76 3.02 11.69
C VAL A 503 19.33 2.55 10.36
N ALA A 504 20.60 2.86 10.14
CA ALA A 504 21.39 2.30 9.05
C ALA A 504 22.16 1.07 9.54
N ASP A 505 22.28 0.06 8.68
CA ASP A 505 23.07 -1.15 8.94
C ASP A 505 23.76 -1.65 7.64
N GLY A 506 24.19 -2.91 7.64
CA GLY A 506 24.85 -3.51 6.49
C GLY A 506 23.96 -3.65 5.25
N ASP A 507 22.65 -3.82 5.45
CA ASP A 507 21.68 -4.03 4.35
C ASP A 507 21.29 -2.69 3.72
N THR A 508 21.18 -1.64 4.52
CA THR A 508 20.79 -0.31 4.03
C THR A 508 21.90 0.39 3.23
N GLY A 509 23.16 0.04 3.50
CA GLY A 509 24.31 0.79 3.02
C GLY A 509 24.28 2.25 3.50
N ALA A 510 24.77 3.18 2.65
CA ALA A 510 24.73 4.61 2.96
C ALA A 510 23.31 5.17 2.77
N VAL A 511 22.80 5.84 3.81
CA VAL A 511 21.51 6.52 3.83
C VAL A 511 21.70 8.03 4.09
N PRO A 512 20.83 8.91 3.56
CA PRO A 512 19.63 8.57 2.82
C PRO A 512 19.87 8.13 1.37
N ASN A 513 19.04 7.21 0.86
CA ASN A 513 19.06 6.76 -0.54
C ASN A 513 17.62 6.50 -1.07
N PRO A 514 17.43 6.32 -2.40
CA PRO A 514 16.11 6.14 -3.01
C PRO A 514 15.30 4.94 -2.53
N ASP A 515 15.95 3.88 -2.06
CA ASP A 515 15.29 2.61 -1.77
C ASP A 515 14.97 2.44 -0.28
N TRP A 516 15.88 2.92 0.59
CA TRP A 516 15.77 2.79 2.04
C TRP A 516 15.31 4.07 2.74
N GLY A 517 15.23 5.18 2.02
CA GLY A 517 15.01 6.49 2.62
C GLY A 517 16.12 6.74 3.65
N HIS A 518 15.76 7.02 4.88
CA HIS A 518 16.70 7.28 5.98
C HIS A 518 17.12 6.02 6.76
N GLY A 519 16.66 4.82 6.39
CA GLY A 519 17.02 3.56 7.03
C GLY A 519 15.82 2.78 7.55
N LYS A 520 16.05 1.85 8.48
CA LYS A 520 15.02 0.99 9.08
C LYS A 520 14.35 1.67 10.28
N LEU A 521 13.05 1.45 10.44
CA LEU A 521 12.25 1.97 11.56
C LEU A 521 12.79 1.53 12.93
N ASP A 522 12.95 2.48 13.85
CA ASP A 522 13.19 2.23 15.29
C ASP A 522 12.13 2.96 16.12
N VAL A 523 11.13 2.21 16.58
CA VAL A 523 9.97 2.74 17.32
C VAL A 523 10.39 3.28 18.68
N PHE A 524 11.36 2.64 19.35
CA PHE A 524 11.87 3.11 20.63
C PHE A 524 12.47 4.51 20.49
N ARG A 525 13.37 4.71 19.51
CA ARG A 525 14.00 6.01 19.28
C ARG A 525 12.99 7.06 18.83
N ALA A 526 12.04 6.69 17.97
CA ALA A 526 10.98 7.60 17.52
C ALA A 526 10.12 8.10 18.69
N VAL A 527 9.59 7.20 19.53
CA VAL A 527 8.80 7.57 20.71
C VAL A 527 9.65 8.37 21.72
N GLN A 528 10.91 7.97 21.94
CA GLN A 528 11.82 8.70 22.81
C GLN A 528 12.06 10.14 22.34
N ALA A 529 12.21 10.36 21.03
CA ALA A 529 12.45 11.68 20.46
C ALA A 529 11.24 12.62 20.59
N VAL A 530 10.01 12.08 20.63
CA VAL A 530 8.79 12.87 20.90
C VAL A 530 8.76 13.40 22.34
N MET A 531 9.42 12.72 23.28
CA MET A 531 9.45 13.09 24.69
C MET A 531 10.54 14.11 25.04
N ALA A 532 11.48 14.36 24.13
CA ALA A 532 12.63 15.24 24.31
C ALA A 532 12.26 16.69 23.96
#